data_AF-A0A948H113-F1
#
_entry.id   AF-A0A948H113-F1
#
_cell.length_a   1.000
_cell.length_b   1.000
_cell.length_c   1.000
_cell.angle_alpha   90.00
_cell.angle_beta   90.00
_cell.angle_gamma   90.00
#
_symmetry.space_group_name_H-M   'P 1'
#
loop_
_entity.id
_entity.type
_entity.pdbx_description
1 polymer ?
#
loop_
_entity_poly.entity_id
_entity_poly.type
_entity_poly.pdbx_seq_one_letter_code
_entity_poly.pdbx_strand_id
1 'polypeptide(L)'
;MKSKFATAINCIDGRVQLSVTEFIKNSYDIDYVDMVTVPGPDKLLSEYKNIIEIESIRNKVLISCNSHNSNIIFIIGHYDCAGNPCAEVDHL
;
A
#
# COMPACT_ATOMS: atom_id res chain seq x y z
N MET A 1 -18.15 19.02 1.90
CA MET A 1 -18.18 17.55 2.08
C MET A 1 -16.86 17.14 2.70
N LYS A 2 -16.82 16.10 3.55
CA LYS A 2 -15.56 15.60 4.11
C LYS A 2 -14.87 14.77 3.03
N SER A 3 -13.61 15.06 2.71
CA SER A 3 -12.87 14.32 1.69
C SER A 3 -12.73 12.85 2.07
N LYS A 4 -12.80 11.96 1.09
CA LYS A 4 -12.67 10.51 1.26
C LYS A 4 -11.22 10.08 1.09
N PHE A 5 -10.71 9.37 2.08
CA PHE A 5 -9.35 8.85 2.09
C PHE A 5 -9.35 7.33 2.02
N ALA A 6 -8.35 6.79 1.34
CA ALA A 6 -7.95 5.39 1.45
C ALA A 6 -6.45 5.30 1.77
N THR A 7 -6.01 4.18 2.31
CA THR A 7 -4.59 3.93 2.58
C THR A 7 -4.08 2.86 1.62
N ALA A 8 -2.91 3.07 1.02
CA ALA A 8 -2.26 2.08 0.16
C ALA A 8 -0.88 1.73 0.71
N ILE A 9 -0.61 0.44 0.88
CA ILE A 9 0.71 -0.10 1.20
C ILE A 9 1.34 -0.57 -0.11
N ASN A 10 2.31 0.18 -0.62
CA ASN A 10 2.84 0.04 -1.97
C ASN A 10 4.37 -0.09 -1.98
N CYS A 11 4.93 -0.55 -3.10
CA CYS A 11 6.37 -0.57 -3.29
C CYS A 11 6.95 0.86 -3.35
N ILE A 12 8.26 0.99 -3.13
CA ILE A 12 9.00 2.24 -3.40
C ILE A 12 9.20 2.50 -4.90
N ASP A 13 8.88 1.53 -5.75
CA ASP A 13 9.02 1.63 -7.21
C ASP A 13 8.20 2.79 -7.76
N GLY A 14 8.86 3.71 -8.49
CA GLY A 14 8.21 4.88 -9.06
C GLY A 14 7.18 4.56 -10.14
N ARG A 15 7.32 3.41 -10.82
CA ARG A 15 6.45 2.98 -11.93
C ARG A 15 5.02 2.69 -11.48
N VAL A 16 4.83 2.34 -10.21
CA VAL A 16 3.52 1.92 -9.67
C VAL A 16 2.77 3.01 -8.90
N GLN A 17 3.40 4.15 -8.59
CA GLN A 17 2.80 5.16 -7.70
C GLN A 17 1.53 5.79 -8.30
N LEU A 18 1.62 6.26 -9.54
CA LEU A 18 0.52 6.94 -10.21
C LEU A 18 -0.61 5.96 -10.56
N SER A 19 -0.26 4.79 -11.11
CA SER A 19 -1.25 3.78 -11.53
C SER A 19 -2.07 3.25 -10.35
N VAL A 20 -1.44 2.97 -9.21
CA VAL A 20 -2.14 2.57 -7.97
C VAL A 20 -3.08 3.69 -7.49
N THR A 21 -2.58 4.93 -7.46
CA THR A 21 -3.37 6.08 -6.99
C THR A 21 -4.59 6.31 -7.87
N GLU A 22 -4.42 6.32 -9.19
CA GLU A 22 -5.52 6.51 -10.14
C GLU A 22 -6.52 5.36 -10.09
N PHE A 23 -6.04 4.11 -10.02
CA PHE A 23 -6.91 2.95 -9.90
C PHE A 23 -7.81 3.04 -8.65
N ILE A 24 -7.24 3.35 -7.48
CA ILE A 24 -8.00 3.44 -6.23
C ILE A 24 -9.03 4.58 -6.30
N LYS A 25 -8.60 5.76 -6.75
CA LYS A 25 -9.49 6.94 -6.85
C LYS A 25 -10.67 6.68 -7.78
N ASN A 26 -10.40 6.11 -8.96
CA ASN A 26 -11.42 5.88 -9.98
C ASN A 26 -12.34 4.70 -9.66
N SER A 27 -11.83 3.66 -8.98
CA SER A 27 -12.60 2.44 -8.74
C SER A 27 -13.38 2.45 -7.42
N TYR A 28 -12.97 3.27 -6.45
CA TYR A 28 -13.53 3.25 -5.09
C TYR A 28 -14.08 4.60 -4.62
N ASP A 29 -14.22 5.60 -5.50
CA ASP A 29 -14.77 6.92 -5.17
C ASP A 29 -13.99 7.58 -4.00
N ILE A 30 -12.66 7.64 -4.15
CA ILE A 30 -11.70 8.17 -3.17
C ILE A 30 -11.10 9.48 -3.70
N ASP A 31 -10.99 10.49 -2.84
CA ASP A 31 -10.38 11.79 -3.21
C ASP A 31 -8.85 11.76 -3.08
N TYR A 32 -8.36 11.15 -2.00
CA TYR A 32 -6.95 11.12 -1.61
C TYR A 32 -6.51 9.73 -1.16
N VAL A 33 -5.29 9.35 -1.56
CA VAL A 33 -4.68 8.07 -1.16
C VAL A 33 -3.46 8.37 -0.29
N ASP A 34 -3.51 7.97 0.97
CA ASP A 34 -2.35 8.00 1.85
C ASP A 34 -1.45 6.82 1.51
N MET A 35 -0.25 7.10 1.01
CA MET A 35 0.68 6.09 0.53
C MET A 35 1.71 5.73 1.61
N VAL A 36 1.75 4.46 2.02
CA VAL A 36 2.80 3.87 2.86
C VAL A 36 3.71 3.05 1.95
N THR A 37 4.96 3.48 1.77
CA THR A 37 5.90 2.82 0.85
C THR A 37 7.00 2.03 1.56
N VAL A 38 7.30 0.85 1.03
CA VAL A 38 8.36 -0.08 1.47
C VAL A 38 8.73 -1.00 0.31
N PRO A 39 9.98 -1.43 0.08
CA PRO A 39 10.28 -2.38 -0.98
C PRO A 39 9.58 -3.74 -0.75
N GLY A 40 8.93 -4.29 -1.78
CA GLY A 40 8.29 -5.62 -1.74
C GLY A 40 7.28 -5.80 -0.59
N PRO A 41 6.27 -4.91 -0.46
CA PRO A 41 5.36 -4.90 0.68
C PRO A 41 4.57 -6.21 0.82
N ASP A 42 4.20 -6.83 -0.29
CA ASP A 42 3.46 -8.09 -0.35
C ASP A 42 4.24 -9.22 0.33
N LYS A 43 5.50 -9.43 -0.06
CA LYS A 43 6.40 -10.40 0.59
C LYS A 43 6.65 -10.06 2.05
N LEU A 44 6.94 -8.81 2.35
CA LEU A 44 7.25 -8.37 3.71
C LEU A 44 6.11 -8.71 4.67
N LEU A 45 4.87 -8.42 4.27
CA LEU A 45 3.68 -8.72 5.05
C LEU A 45 3.36 -10.23 5.08
N SER A 46 3.54 -10.94 3.97
CA SER A 46 3.23 -12.37 3.88
C SER A 46 4.19 -13.26 4.68
N GLU A 47 5.48 -12.92 4.70
CA GLU A 47 6.47 -13.71 5.43
C GLU A 47 6.40 -13.52 6.95
N TYR A 48 5.92 -12.36 7.41
CA TYR A 48 5.78 -12.02 8.83
C TYR A 48 7.07 -12.20 9.66
N LYS A 49 8.25 -11.97 9.05
CA LYS A 49 9.56 -12.14 9.71
C LYS A 49 10.13 -10.86 10.29
N ASN A 50 9.97 -9.73 9.60
CA ASN A 50 10.50 -8.43 10.07
C ASN A 50 9.44 -7.66 10.86
N ILE A 51 9.23 -8.08 12.12
CA ILE A 51 8.18 -7.52 12.99
C ILE A 51 8.35 -6.01 13.20
N ILE A 52 9.59 -5.51 13.28
CA ILE A 52 9.85 -4.08 13.48
C ILE A 52 9.30 -3.26 12.30
N GLU A 53 9.54 -3.72 11.08
CA GLU A 53 9.08 -3.02 9.88
C GLU A 53 7.56 -3.17 9.69
N ILE A 54 7.01 -4.33 10.00
CA ILE A 54 5.55 -4.58 9.98
C ILE A 54 4.83 -3.67 10.98
N GLU A 55 5.34 -3.53 12.20
CA GLU A 55 4.79 -2.60 13.19
C GLU A 55 4.94 -1.14 12.77
N SER A 56 6.04 -0.79 12.07
CA SER A 56 6.18 0.55 11.46
C SER A 56 5.10 0.82 10.43
N ILE A 57 4.81 -0.14 9.54
CA ILE A 57 3.72 -0.04 8.55
C ILE A 57 2.38 0.09 9.26
N ARG A 58 2.10 -0.78 10.25
CA ARG A 58 0.87 -0.74 11.05
C ARG A 58 0.65 0.63 11.68
N ASN A 59 1.68 1.22 12.29
CA ASN A 59 1.58 2.54 12.92
C ASN A 59 1.28 3.65 11.89
N LYS A 60 1.89 3.61 10.71
CA LYS A 60 1.60 4.57 9.62
C LYS A 60 0.17 4.44 9.11
N VAL A 61 -0.31 3.21 8.93
CA VAL A 61 -1.70 2.93 8.54
C VAL A 61 -2.68 3.45 9.59
N LEU A 62 -2.40 3.21 10.89
CA LEU A 62 -3.23 3.70 11.99
C LEU A 62 -3.32 5.24 12.01
N ILE A 63 -2.27 5.96 11.63
CA ILE A 63 -2.33 7.43 11.51
C ILE A 63 -3.38 7.83 10.45
N SER A 64 -3.38 7.19 9.29
CA SER A 64 -4.36 7.44 8.22
C SER A 64 -5.79 7.07 8.67
N CYS A 65 -5.96 5.89 9.29
CA CYS A 65 -7.26 5.46 9.81
C CYS A 65 -7.80 6.42 10.87
N ASN A 66 -6.98 6.83 11.83
CA ASN A 66 -7.43 7.66 12.96
C ASN A 66 -7.59 9.14 12.58
N SER A 67 -6.74 9.68 11.71
CA SER A 67 -6.72 11.12 11.39
C SER A 67 -7.62 11.46 10.21
N HIS A 68 -7.65 10.61 9.19
CA HIS A 68 -8.41 10.84 7.96
C HIS A 68 -9.68 9.98 7.86
N ASN A 69 -9.91 9.08 8.82
CA ASN A 69 -11.02 8.13 8.82
C ASN A 69 -10.98 7.22 7.57
N SER A 70 -9.77 6.87 7.14
CA SER A 70 -9.51 5.93 6.04
C SER A 70 -9.98 4.53 6.45
N ASN A 71 -11.05 4.06 5.82
CA ASN A 71 -11.70 2.79 6.15
C ASN A 71 -11.39 1.67 5.14
N ILE A 72 -10.58 1.96 4.11
CA ILE A 72 -10.19 1.01 3.08
C ILE A 72 -8.67 1.00 2.98
N ILE A 73 -8.07 -0.18 3.10
CA ILE A 73 -6.63 -0.38 3.02
C ILE A 73 -6.33 -1.31 1.84
N PHE A 74 -5.44 -0.87 0.96
CA PHE A 74 -4.94 -1.63 -0.17
C PHE A 74 -3.53 -2.14 0.11
N ILE A 75 -3.23 -3.38 -0.27
CA ILE A 75 -1.88 -3.96 -0.30
C ILE A 75 -1.57 -4.26 -1.76
N ILE A 76 -0.42 -3.81 -2.25
CA ILE A 76 -0.09 -3.87 -3.68
C ILE A 76 1.14 -4.76 -3.88
N GLY A 77 0.98 -5.87 -4.60
CA GLY A 77 2.06 -6.54 -5.30
C GLY A 77 2.26 -5.93 -6.70
N HIS A 78 3.46 -6.07 -7.27
CA HIS A 78 3.68 -5.70 -8.66
C HIS A 78 4.78 -6.56 -9.29
N TYR A 79 4.63 -6.86 -10.58
CA TYR A 79 5.64 -7.58 -11.35
C TYR A 79 6.95 -6.79 -11.46
N ASP A 80 8.05 -7.51 -11.73
CA ASP A 80 9.40 -6.92 -11.88
C ASP A 80 9.83 -6.09 -10.66
N CYS A 81 9.50 -6.59 -9.46
CA CYS A 81 9.83 -5.94 -8.19
C CYS A 81 11.23 -6.33 -7.69
N ALA A 82 12.12 -5.35 -7.54
CA ALA A 82 13.43 -5.58 -6.94
C ALA A 82 13.35 -5.94 -5.44
N GLY A 83 12.32 -5.47 -4.72
CA GLY A 83 12.09 -5.77 -3.30
C GLY A 83 11.48 -7.14 -3.04
N ASN A 84 10.86 -7.74 -4.05
CA ASN A 84 10.30 -9.08 -4.02
C ASN A 84 10.57 -9.77 -5.37
N PRO A 85 11.77 -10.33 -5.60
CA PRO A 85 12.09 -10.99 -6.86
C PRO A 85 11.44 -12.38 -6.93
N CYS A 86 10.22 -12.46 -7.46
CA CYS A 86 9.48 -13.70 -7.75
C CYS A 86 8.79 -13.64 -9.12
N ALA A 87 8.06 -14.69 -9.49
CA ALA A 87 7.27 -14.66 -10.73
C ALA A 87 6.06 -13.74 -10.56
N GLU A 88 5.53 -13.20 -11.67
CA GLU A 88 4.35 -12.33 -11.67
C GLU A 88 3.16 -12.99 -10.94
N VAL A 89 2.95 -14.29 -11.17
CA VAL A 89 1.87 -15.07 -10.57
C VAL A 89 2.00 -15.29 -9.06
N ASP A 90 3.18 -14.99 -8.49
CA ASP A 90 3.45 -15.14 -7.06
C ASP A 90 3.20 -13.83 -6.28
N HIS A 91 3.02 -12.70 -6.98
CA HIS A 91 2.67 -11.41 -6.37
C HIS A 91 1.17 -11.33 -6.01
N LEU A 92 0.84 -10.45 -5.05
CA LEU A 92 -0.55 -10.09 -4.68
C LEU A 92 -1.23 -9.20 -5.72
#